data_AF-B9F0Y4-F1
#
_entry.id   AF-B9F0Y4-F1
#
_cell.length_a   1.000
_cell.length_b   1.000
_cell.length_c   1.000
_cell.angle_alpha   90.00
_cell.angle_beta   90.00
_cell.angle_gamma   90.00
#
_symmetry.space_group_name_H-M   'P 1'
#
loop_
_entity.id
_entity.type
_entity.pdbx_description
1 polymer ?
#
loop_
_entity_poly.entity_id
_entity_poly.type
_entity_poly.pdbx_seq_one_letter_code
_entity_poly.pdbx_strand_id
1 'polypeptide(L)'
;MASTSALEMAGMDRYLQLQHDQVPFKVRAKRGCATHPRSIAERERRTRISEKLRKLQELVPNMDKQTSTADMLDLAVEHIKGLQSQLQALKHEQEKCTCCSRP
;
A
#
# COMPACT_ATOMS: atom_id res chain seq x y z
N MET A 1 55.86 -20.20 36.83
CA MET A 1 55.56 -19.75 35.46
C MET A 1 54.05 -19.93 35.29
N ALA A 2 53.29 -18.86 35.56
CA ALA A 2 51.82 -18.93 35.60
C ALA A 2 51.25 -18.86 34.18
N SER A 3 50.31 -19.75 33.90
CA SER A 3 49.73 -20.05 32.60
C SER A 3 49.04 -18.85 31.97
N THR A 4 49.53 -18.42 30.81
CA THR A 4 48.91 -17.37 29.97
C THR A 4 47.70 -17.86 29.17
N SER A 5 47.25 -19.10 29.35
CA SER A 5 46.22 -19.72 28.51
C SER A 5 44.79 -19.22 28.76
N ALA A 6 44.45 -18.77 29.97
CA ALA A 6 43.07 -18.41 30.31
C ALA A 6 42.63 -17.05 29.73
N LEU A 7 43.54 -16.08 29.63
CA LEU A 7 43.24 -14.75 29.08
C LEU A 7 43.11 -14.80 27.54
N GLU A 8 43.95 -15.62 26.89
CA GLU A 8 43.95 -15.84 25.45
C GLU A 8 42.62 -16.50 25.00
N MET A 9 42.13 -17.50 25.76
CA MET A 9 40.87 -18.18 25.48
C MET A 9 39.65 -17.25 25.59
N ALA A 10 39.62 -16.35 26.59
CA ALA A 10 38.55 -15.37 26.74
C ALA A 10 38.54 -14.31 25.61
N GLY A 11 39.71 -14.02 25.02
CA GLY A 11 39.83 -13.14 23.86
C GLY A 11 39.30 -13.80 22.58
N MET A 12 39.57 -15.09 22.40
CA MET A 12 39.09 -15.87 21.25
C MET A 12 37.57 -16.09 21.31
N ASP A 13 37.00 -16.32 22.49
CA ASP A 13 35.53 -16.37 22.68
C ASP A 13 34.86 -15.04 22.31
N ARG A 14 35.44 -13.91 22.71
CA ARG A 14 34.93 -12.57 22.33
C ARG A 14 35.01 -12.34 20.81
N TYR A 15 36.05 -12.86 20.17
CA TYR A 15 36.22 -12.79 18.71
C TYR A 15 35.22 -13.68 17.95
N LEU A 16 34.97 -14.90 18.45
CA LEU A 16 33.96 -15.82 17.88
C LEU A 16 32.53 -15.28 18.08
N GLN A 17 32.24 -14.66 19.23
CA GLN A 17 30.97 -13.99 19.49
C GLN A 17 30.74 -12.81 18.52
N LEU A 18 31.79 -12.02 18.21
CA LEU A 18 31.74 -10.96 17.21
C LEU A 18 31.53 -11.49 15.79
N GLN A 19 32.00 -12.69 15.44
CA GLN A 19 31.69 -13.32 14.15
C GLN A 19 30.22 -13.76 14.03
N HIS A 20 29.59 -14.14 15.14
CA HIS A 20 28.19 -14.61 15.14
C HIS A 20 27.17 -13.45 15.08
N ASP A 21 27.56 -12.25 15.55
CA ASP A 21 26.77 -11.01 15.44
C ASP A 21 27.02 -10.23 14.15
N GLN A 22 27.89 -10.71 13.26
CA GLN A 22 27.98 -10.17 11.92
C GLN A 22 26.74 -10.57 11.13
N VAL A 23 25.77 -9.64 11.08
CA VAL A 23 24.71 -9.66 10.08
C VAL A 23 25.39 -9.91 8.74
N PRO A 24 25.04 -10.99 7.99
CA PRO A 24 25.63 -11.27 6.70
C PRO A 24 25.67 -9.97 5.91
N PHE A 25 26.81 -9.66 5.26
CA PHE A 25 26.97 -8.47 4.44
C PHE A 25 25.98 -8.57 3.26
N LYS A 26 24.71 -8.27 3.56
CA LYS A 26 23.62 -8.22 2.62
C LYS A 26 24.00 -7.09 1.70
N VAL A 27 24.31 -7.46 0.46
CA VAL A 27 24.54 -6.56 -0.68
C VAL A 27 23.80 -5.26 -0.42
N ARG A 28 24.55 -4.16 -0.24
CA ARG A 28 24.00 -2.83 0.06
C ARG A 28 22.80 -2.62 -0.85
N ALA A 29 21.61 -2.51 -0.28
CA ALA A 29 20.42 -2.24 -1.07
C ALA A 29 20.66 -0.97 -1.88
N LYS A 30 20.23 -0.95 -3.15
CA LYS A 30 20.45 0.18 -4.08
C LYS A 30 20.08 1.50 -3.38
N ARG A 31 20.86 2.56 -3.64
CA ARG A 31 20.65 3.88 -3.02
C ARG A 31 19.18 4.30 -3.22
N GLY A 32 18.42 4.44 -2.12
CA GLY A 32 16.96 4.70 -2.15
C GLY A 32 16.05 3.51 -1.80
N CYS A 33 16.58 2.30 -1.62
CA CYS A 33 15.84 1.14 -1.16
C CYS A 33 15.77 1.11 0.37
N ALA A 34 14.56 0.98 0.90
CA ALA A 34 14.35 0.79 2.32
C ALA A 34 14.76 -0.64 2.71
N THR A 35 15.64 -0.78 3.70
CA THR A 35 16.11 -2.08 4.21
C THR A 35 15.39 -2.51 5.48
N HIS A 36 14.72 -1.59 6.17
CA HIS A 36 13.98 -1.88 7.39
C HIS A 36 12.59 -2.46 7.06
N PRO A 37 12.15 -3.57 7.67
CA PRO A 37 10.87 -4.22 7.37
C PRO A 37 9.66 -3.27 7.43
N ARG A 38 9.60 -2.40 8.44
CA ARG A 38 8.56 -1.36 8.57
C ARG A 38 8.47 -0.43 7.35
N SER A 39 9.62 -0.02 6.82
CA SER A 39 9.68 0.90 5.69
C SER A 39 9.32 0.22 4.36
N ILE A 40 9.60 -1.09 4.24
CA ILE A 40 9.13 -1.91 3.11
C ILE A 40 7.61 -2.01 3.15
N ALA A 41 7.04 -2.40 4.30
CA ALA A 41 5.59 -2.54 4.48
C ALA A 41 4.83 -1.22 4.20
N GLU A 42 5.35 -0.08 4.65
CA GLU A 42 4.75 1.23 4.37
C GLU A 42 4.82 1.60 2.88
N ARG A 43 5.93 1.28 2.19
CA ARG A 43 6.03 1.50 0.74
C ARG A 43 4.96 0.69 0.01
N GLU A 44 4.82 -0.60 0.32
CA GLU A 44 3.81 -1.45 -0.29
C GLU A 44 2.39 -0.91 -0.03
N ARG A 45 2.13 -0.44 1.20
CA ARG A 45 0.85 0.21 1.53
C ARG A 45 0.60 1.43 0.64
N ARG A 46 1.60 2.32 0.49
CA ARG A 46 1.49 3.50 -0.38
C ARG A 46 1.25 3.12 -1.84
N THR A 47 1.95 2.10 -2.35
CA THR A 47 1.74 1.58 -3.71
C THR A 47 0.30 1.10 -3.91
N ARG A 48 -0.23 0.31 -2.97
CA ARG A 48 -1.64 -0.14 -3.02
C ARG A 48 -2.63 1.03 -3.01
N ILE A 49 -2.36 2.09 -2.25
CA ILE A 49 -3.19 3.31 -2.22
C ILE A 49 -3.13 4.01 -3.58
N SER A 50 -1.94 4.23 -4.14
CA SER A 50 -1.77 4.87 -5.44
C SER A 50 -2.41 4.08 -6.58
N GLU A 51 -2.38 2.76 -6.54
CA GLU A 51 -3.10 1.90 -7.49
C GLU A 51 -4.61 2.10 -7.43
N LYS A 52 -5.19 2.15 -6.22
CA LYS A 52 -6.61 2.42 -6.05
C LYS A 52 -6.99 3.83 -6.52
N LEU A 53 -6.15 4.82 -6.28
CA LEU A 53 -6.38 6.19 -6.77
C LEU A 53 -6.37 6.26 -8.30
N ARG A 54 -5.45 5.57 -8.98
CA ARG A 54 -5.46 5.48 -10.46
C ARG A 54 -6.72 4.82 -10.99
N LYS A 55 -7.15 3.70 -10.40
CA LYS A 55 -8.40 3.05 -10.78
C LYS A 55 -9.61 3.95 -10.57
N LEU A 56 -9.62 4.75 -9.51
CA LEU A 56 -10.70 5.71 -9.27
C LEU A 56 -10.78 6.78 -10.37
N GLN A 57 -9.63 7.28 -10.83
CA GLN A 57 -9.55 8.26 -11.93
C GLN A 57 -10.12 7.72 -13.24
N GLU A 58 -9.97 6.43 -13.51
CA GLU A 58 -10.53 5.79 -14.72
C GLU A 58 -12.05 5.59 -14.65
N LEU A 59 -12.63 5.52 -13.44
CA LEU A 59 -14.05 5.23 -13.23
C LEU A 59 -14.92 6.48 -13.12
N VAL A 60 -14.36 7.61 -12.69
CA VAL A 60 -15.10 8.85 -12.43
C VAL A 60 -14.83 9.86 -13.54
N PRO A 61 -15.88 10.38 -14.21
CA PRO A 61 -15.70 11.34 -15.29
C PRO A 61 -15.06 12.65 -14.80
N ASN A 62 -14.19 13.24 -15.63
CA ASN A 62 -13.49 14.51 -15.37
C ASN A 62 -12.58 14.52 -14.13
N MET A 63 -12.23 13.35 -13.57
CA MET A 63 -11.38 13.30 -12.38
C MET A 63 -9.92 13.70 -12.66
N ASP A 64 -9.46 13.60 -13.91
CA ASP A 64 -8.15 14.02 -14.41
C ASP A 64 -7.85 15.52 -14.26
N LYS A 65 -8.90 16.34 -14.15
CA LYS A 65 -8.80 17.80 -14.02
C LYS A 65 -8.57 18.27 -12.59
N GLN A 66 -8.74 17.38 -11.60
CA GLN A 66 -8.61 17.73 -10.20
C GLN A 66 -7.15 17.68 -9.74
N THR A 67 -6.72 18.75 -9.06
CA THR A 67 -5.32 18.91 -8.60
C THR A 67 -5.10 18.41 -7.17
N SER A 68 -6.16 18.34 -6.36
CA SER A 68 -6.12 17.88 -4.98
C SER A 68 -6.69 16.47 -4.83
N THR A 69 -6.10 15.67 -3.94
CA THR A 69 -6.66 14.35 -3.60
C THR A 69 -7.98 14.47 -2.84
N ALA A 70 -8.18 15.53 -2.06
CA ALA A 70 -9.46 15.76 -1.38
C ALA A 70 -10.58 15.97 -2.41
N ASP A 71 -10.39 16.91 -3.34
CA ASP A 71 -11.38 17.24 -4.38
C ASP A 71 -11.68 16.04 -5.28
N MET A 72 -10.68 15.19 -5.60
CA MET A 72 -10.91 13.92 -6.30
C MET A 72 -11.86 13.01 -5.51
N LEU A 73 -11.63 12.85 -4.21
CA LEU A 73 -12.47 11.97 -3.39
C LEU A 73 -13.89 12.54 -3.21
N ASP A 74 -14.04 13.85 -3.07
CA ASP A 74 -15.35 14.49 -2.98
C ASP A 74 -16.14 14.35 -4.29
N LEU A 75 -15.49 14.56 -5.44
CA LEU A 75 -16.10 14.33 -6.76
C LEU A 75 -16.56 12.87 -6.94
N ALA A 76 -15.79 11.91 -6.45
CA ALA A 76 -16.18 10.50 -6.49
C ALA A 76 -17.45 10.24 -5.67
N VAL A 77 -17.56 10.85 -4.48
CA VAL A 77 -18.75 10.73 -3.63
C VAL A 77 -19.98 11.31 -4.32
N GLU A 78 -19.83 12.48 -4.95
CA GLU A 78 -20.92 13.12 -5.71
C GLU A 78 -21.37 12.26 -6.90
N HIS A 79 -20.41 11.70 -7.65
CA HIS A 79 -20.72 10.81 -8.77
C HIS A 79 -21.49 9.56 -8.32
N ILE A 80 -21.08 8.93 -7.21
CA ILE A 80 -21.79 7.77 -6.64
C ILE A 80 -23.22 8.13 -6.24
N LYS A 81 -23.42 9.26 -5.57
CA LYS A 81 -24.76 9.74 -5.20
C LYS A 81 -25.63 9.97 -6.44
N GLY A 82 -25.07 10.58 -7.49
CA GLY A 82 -25.75 10.78 -8.77
C GLY A 82 -26.19 9.47 -9.41
N LEU A 83 -25.31 8.47 -9.47
CA LEU A 83 -25.63 7.13 -9.98
C LEU A 83 -26.72 6.44 -9.16
N GLN A 84 -26.66 6.54 -7.83
CA GLN A 84 -27.69 5.97 -6.96
C GLN A 84 -29.07 6.59 -7.21
N SER A 85 -29.14 7.91 -7.35
CA SER A 85 -30.39 8.61 -7.68
C SER A 85 -30.95 8.20 -9.04
N GLN A 86 -30.09 8.07 -10.07
CA GLN A 86 -30.50 7.60 -11.39
C GLN A 86 -31.04 6.17 -11.33
N LEU A 87 -30.38 5.27 -10.60
CA LEU A 87 -30.87 3.90 -10.41
C LEU A 87 -32.21 3.84 -9.69
N GLN A 88 -32.43 4.69 -8.68
CA GLN A 88 -33.72 4.77 -8.00
C GLN A 88 -34.83 5.27 -8.93
N ALA A 89 -34.55 6.30 -9.72
CA ALA A 89 -35.51 6.82 -10.70
C ALA A 89 -35.87 5.76 -11.74
N LEU A 90 -34.87 5.08 -12.33
CA LEU A 90 -35.09 4.02 -13.32
C LEU A 90 -35.89 2.84 -12.74
N LYS A 91 -35.62 2.43 -11.51
CA LYS A 91 -36.40 1.38 -10.83
C LYS A 91 -37.86 1.78 -10.65
N HIS A 92 -38.09 3.00 -10.18
CA HIS A 92 -39.43 3.53 -10.01
C HIS A 92 -40.17 3.70 -11.35
N GLU A 93 -39.48 4.06 -12.43
CA GLU A 93 -40.03 4.06 -13.78
C GLU A 93 -40.36 2.65 -14.27
N GLN A 94 -39.49 1.67 -14.00
CA GLN A 94 -39.71 0.26 -14.33
C GLN A 94 -40.95 -0.31 -13.62
N GLU A 95 -41.12 -0.02 -12.33
CA GLU A 95 -42.29 -0.43 -11.54
C GLU A 95 -43.59 0.18 -12.07
N LYS A 96 -43.50 1.38 -12.66
CA LYS A 96 -44.64 2.07 -13.28
C LYS A 96 -44.85 1.69 -14.73
N CYS A 97 -43.90 1.02 -15.38
CA CYS A 97 -44.07 0.62 -16.76
C CYS A 97 -45.06 -0.54 -16.86
N THR A 98 -46.21 -0.26 -17.43
CA THR A 98 -47.19 -1.27 -17.85
C THR A 98 -46.71 -2.08 -19.06
N CYS A 99 -45.51 -1.79 -19.57
CA CYS A 99 -44.93 -2.39 -20.77
C CYS A 99 -44.20 -3.73 -20.52
N CYS A 100 -43.98 -4.17 -19.27
CA CYS A 100 -43.18 -5.35 -18.95
C CYS A 100 -43.91 -6.71 -19.04
N SER A 101 -45.17 -6.75 -19.51
CA SER A 101 -45.82 -7.99 -19.94
C SER A 101 -45.80 -8.12 -21.46
N ARG A 102 -44.61 -8.27 -22.04
CA ARG A 102 -44.43 -8.82 -23.39
C ARG A 102 -43.35 -9.91 -23.32
N PRO A 103 -43.69 -11.19 -23.61
CA PRO A 103 -42.78 -12.33 -23.48
C PRO A 103 -41.60 -12.26 -24.45
#